data_AF-A0A848U078-F1
#
_entry.id   AF-A0A848U078-F1
#
_cell.length_a   1.000
_cell.length_b   1.000
_cell.length_c   1.000
_cell.angle_alpha   90.00
_cell.angle_beta   90.00
_cell.angle_gamma   90.00
#
_symmetry.space_group_name_H-M   'P 1'
#
loop_
_entity.id
_entity.type
_entity.pdbx_description
1 polymer ?
#
loop_
_entity_poly.entity_id
_entity_poly.type
_entity_poly.pdbx_seq_one_letter_code
_entity_poly.pdbx_strand_id
1 'polypeptide(L)'
;MKMKSCIKYFSIFSLLFLSFSCSNADDDVSLDLNFGDGLGKGIPVDDCLDLGESDLILSIQEQYTTLPGKVSILFKVSDTEGNPVAGLDADKFTIYEQGRNDECFNTISKSESFARISSNAQIFNTNTILVLDLSNSVLSSSLDELKTASVSFINNVMPMNT
;
A
#
# COMPACT_ATOMS: atom_id res chain seq x y z
N MET A 1 18.99 -37.75 57.85
CA MET A 1 17.64 -37.22 57.58
C MET A 1 17.72 -35.71 57.29
N LYS A 2 18.07 -35.30 56.05
CA LYS A 2 18.25 -33.88 55.66
C LYS A 2 17.69 -33.54 54.24
N MET A 3 16.92 -34.44 53.63
CA MET A 3 16.40 -34.24 52.26
C MET A 3 15.00 -33.59 52.22
N LYS A 4 14.26 -33.62 53.35
CA LYS A 4 12.90 -33.06 53.43
C LYS A 4 12.87 -31.53 53.52
N SER A 5 13.92 -30.89 54.04
CA SER A 5 14.01 -29.42 54.05
C SER A 5 14.45 -28.85 52.70
N CYS A 6 15.40 -29.49 52.00
CA CYS A 6 15.86 -29.00 50.69
C CYS A 6 14.74 -28.99 49.63
N ILE A 7 13.86 -30.00 49.64
CA ILE A 7 12.68 -30.06 48.75
C ILE A 7 11.69 -28.93 49.04
N LYS A 8 11.51 -28.54 50.31
CA LYS A 8 10.63 -27.41 50.68
C LYS A 8 11.17 -26.08 50.17
N TYR A 9 12.48 -25.85 50.30
CA TYR A 9 13.10 -24.62 49.78
C TYR A 9 13.07 -24.55 48.26
N PHE A 10 13.25 -25.68 47.57
CA PHE A 10 13.14 -25.73 46.10
C PHE A 10 11.71 -25.44 45.61
N SER A 11 10.70 -25.96 46.31
CA SER A 11 9.29 -25.71 45.96
C SER A 11 8.87 -24.26 46.19
N ILE A 12 9.41 -23.60 47.22
CA ILE A 12 9.19 -22.17 47.49
C ILE A 12 9.89 -21.28 46.45
N PHE A 13 11.12 -21.65 46.07
CA PHE A 13 11.86 -20.94 45.02
C PHE A 13 11.16 -21.04 43.66
N SER A 14 10.66 -22.23 43.30
CA SER A 14 9.89 -22.43 42.07
C SER A 14 8.57 -21.64 42.02
N LEU A 15 7.91 -21.41 43.17
CA LEU A 15 6.69 -20.60 43.23
C LEU A 15 6.97 -19.10 43.05
N LEU A 16 8.14 -18.64 43.51
CA LEU A 16 8.61 -17.26 43.35
C LEU A 16 8.98 -16.91 41.89
N PHE A 17 9.42 -17.90 41.10
CA PHE A 17 9.65 -17.71 39.67
C PHE A 17 8.35 -17.63 38.85
N LEU A 18 7.26 -18.25 39.31
CA LEU A 18 5.97 -18.23 38.62
C LEU A 18 5.20 -16.91 38.79
N SER A 19 5.56 -16.08 39.78
CA SER A 19 5.01 -14.72 39.95
C SER A 19 5.64 -13.65 39.04
N PHE A 20 6.69 -13.98 38.28
CA PHE A 20 7.31 -13.07 37.31
C PHE A 20 6.78 -13.21 35.87
N SER A 21 5.86 -14.15 35.64
CA SER A 21 5.21 -14.35 34.34
C SER A 21 3.79 -13.78 34.33
N CYS A 22 3.68 -12.46 34.47
CA CYS A 22 2.53 -11.70 34.00
C CYS A 22 2.96 -10.97 32.72
N SER A 23 2.84 -11.65 31.60
CA SER A 23 2.95 -11.06 30.26
C SER A 23 1.56 -10.58 29.86
N ASN A 24 1.27 -9.30 30.07
CA ASN A 24 0.20 -8.63 29.33
C ASN A 24 0.88 -8.07 28.07
N ALA A 25 0.83 -8.84 26.98
CA ALA A 25 1.02 -8.28 25.65
C ALA A 25 -0.32 -7.65 25.25
N ASP A 26 -0.64 -6.51 25.89
CA ASP A 26 -1.65 -5.61 25.36
C ASP A 26 -1.02 -5.00 24.10
N ASP A 27 -1.34 -5.59 22.95
CA ASP A 27 -0.96 -5.15 21.60
C ASP A 27 -1.69 -3.84 21.25
N ASP A 28 -1.50 -2.79 22.05
CA ASP A 28 -1.81 -1.44 21.65
C ASP A 28 -0.64 -0.94 20.80
N VAL A 29 -0.71 -1.28 19.50
CA VAL A 29 0.24 -0.85 18.49
C VAL A 29 0.10 0.66 18.28
N SER A 30 0.81 1.43 19.10
CA SER A 30 1.12 2.82 18.78
C SER A 30 2.15 2.83 17.66
N LEU A 31 1.67 2.93 16.42
CA LEU A 31 2.51 3.26 15.25
C LEU A 31 2.95 4.73 15.37
N ASP A 32 3.89 5.00 16.28
CA ASP A 32 4.61 6.28 16.31
C ASP A 32 5.66 6.28 15.20
N LEU A 33 5.17 6.15 13.96
CA LEU A 33 5.96 6.26 12.76
C LEU A 33 6.14 7.76 12.53
N ASN A 34 7.33 8.26 12.86
CA ASN A 34 7.72 9.64 12.63
C ASN A 34 7.88 9.88 11.12
N PHE A 35 6.76 10.07 10.41
CA PHE A 35 6.73 10.26 8.96
C PHE A 35 7.25 11.63 8.52
N GLY A 36 7.75 12.48 9.43
CA GLY A 36 8.08 13.86 9.13
C GLY A 36 6.90 14.62 8.50
N ASP A 37 7.19 15.79 7.92
CA ASP A 37 6.20 16.54 7.13
C ASP A 37 6.15 15.95 5.69
N GLY A 38 5.60 14.74 5.57
CA GLY A 38 5.35 14.04 4.29
C GLY A 38 6.21 12.80 4.05
N LEU A 39 5.64 11.85 3.28
CA LEU A 39 6.21 10.53 2.93
C LEU A 39 7.50 10.62 2.06
N GLY A 40 8.58 11.22 2.53
CA GLY A 40 9.81 11.34 1.73
C GLY A 40 9.61 12.20 0.48
N LYS A 41 8.81 13.27 0.57
CA LYS A 41 8.68 14.27 -0.50
C LYS A 41 9.99 15.07 -0.60
N GLY A 42 10.97 14.55 -1.33
CA GLY A 42 12.21 15.26 -1.62
C GLY A 42 13.16 15.42 -0.44
N ILE A 43 13.08 14.54 0.56
CA ILE A 43 14.09 14.45 1.62
C ILE A 43 15.18 13.50 1.11
N PRO A 44 16.48 13.85 1.25
CA PRO A 44 17.56 12.93 0.92
C PRO A 44 17.41 11.61 1.69
N VAL A 45 17.87 10.52 1.08
CA VAL A 45 17.85 9.20 1.72
C VAL A 45 18.62 9.26 3.03
N ASP A 46 18.14 8.54 4.05
CA ASP A 46 18.82 8.47 5.35
C ASP A 46 20.27 8.03 5.18
N ASP A 47 21.20 8.77 5.81
CA ASP A 47 22.64 8.53 5.74
C ASP A 47 23.02 7.11 6.18
N CYS A 48 22.18 6.45 6.99
CA CYS A 48 22.44 5.08 7.45
C CYS A 48 22.49 4.06 6.29
N LEU A 49 21.83 4.35 5.16
CA LEU A 49 21.84 3.47 3.97
C LEU A 49 23.10 3.62 3.12
N ASP A 50 23.88 4.69 3.28
CA ASP A 50 25.14 4.98 2.57
C ASP A 50 25.09 4.64 1.06
N LEU A 51 24.03 5.08 0.37
CA LEU A 51 23.83 4.79 -1.05
C LEU A 51 24.74 5.62 -1.98
N GLY A 52 25.56 6.51 -1.42
CA GLY A 52 26.39 7.46 -2.16
C GLY A 52 25.57 8.55 -2.87
N GLU A 53 26.22 9.24 -3.79
CA GLU A 53 25.58 10.26 -4.64
C GLU A 53 24.60 9.61 -5.62
N SER A 54 23.38 10.15 -5.69
CA SER A 54 22.33 9.66 -6.59
C SER A 54 21.93 10.74 -7.59
N ASP A 55 22.05 10.42 -8.87
CA ASP A 55 21.54 11.27 -9.96
C ASP A 55 20.00 11.18 -10.11
N LEU A 56 19.36 10.30 -9.34
CA LEU A 56 17.93 10.04 -9.37
C LEU A 56 17.27 10.46 -8.05
N ILE A 57 16.15 11.15 -8.18
CA ILE A 57 15.30 11.59 -7.08
C ILE A 57 14.03 10.76 -7.10
N LEU A 58 13.85 9.94 -6.06
CA LEU A 58 12.61 9.20 -5.80
C LEU A 58 11.69 10.06 -4.93
N SER A 59 10.41 10.14 -5.27
CA SER A 59 9.42 10.89 -4.48
C SER A 59 8.10 10.13 -4.40
N ILE A 60 7.69 9.76 -3.19
CA ILE A 60 6.39 9.12 -2.96
C ILE A 60 5.29 10.17 -3.12
N GLN A 61 4.29 9.83 -3.92
CA GLN A 61 3.10 10.64 -4.14
C GLN A 61 2.00 10.23 -3.18
N GLU A 62 1.71 8.93 -3.12
CA GLU A 62 0.62 8.36 -2.33
C GLU A 62 1.02 7.00 -1.75
N GLN A 63 0.40 6.64 -0.63
CA GLN A 63 0.56 5.33 0.01
C GLN A 63 -0.81 4.82 0.46
N TYR A 64 -1.04 3.54 0.20
CA TYR A 64 -2.24 2.83 0.61
C TYR A 64 -1.82 1.57 1.38
N THR A 65 -2.44 1.34 2.53
CA THR A 65 -2.23 0.14 3.33
C THR A 65 -3.53 -0.64 3.44
N THR A 66 -3.45 -1.96 3.33
CA THR A 66 -4.57 -2.87 3.54
C THR A 66 -4.08 -4.04 4.37
N LEU A 67 -4.62 -4.18 5.58
CA LEU A 67 -4.34 -5.30 6.46
C LEU A 67 -4.78 -6.63 5.81
N PRO A 68 -4.09 -7.75 6.07
CA PRO A 68 -3.00 -7.90 7.05
C PRO A 68 -1.58 -7.64 6.51
N GLY A 69 -1.38 -7.23 5.25
CA GLY A 69 0.00 -7.15 4.73
C GLY A 69 0.18 -6.61 3.32
N LYS A 70 -0.73 -5.75 2.84
CA LYS A 70 -0.59 -5.12 1.53
C LYS A 70 -0.26 -3.64 1.70
N VAL A 71 0.87 -3.22 1.13
CA VAL A 71 1.24 -1.81 0.99
C VAL A 71 1.34 -1.50 -0.50
N SER A 72 0.65 -0.45 -0.95
CA SER A 72 0.72 0.05 -2.32
C SER A 72 1.24 1.47 -2.28
N ILE A 73 2.30 1.75 -3.02
CA ILE A 73 2.96 3.06 -3.03
C ILE A 73 2.93 3.57 -4.46
N LEU A 74 2.41 4.79 -4.65
CA LEU A 74 2.55 5.54 -5.88
C LEU A 74 3.76 6.46 -5.71
N PHE A 75 4.73 6.37 -6.62
CA PHE A 75 5.94 7.17 -6.56
C PHE A 75 6.31 7.72 -7.95
N LYS A 76 7.15 8.76 -7.95
CA LYS A 76 7.71 9.41 -9.13
C LYS A 76 9.24 9.33 -9.05
N VAL A 77 9.89 9.05 -10.18
CA VAL A 77 11.34 9.12 -10.33
C VAL A 77 11.67 10.28 -11.29
N SER A 78 12.55 11.17 -10.87
CA SER A 78 13.05 12.29 -11.69
C SER A 78 14.58 12.34 -11.64
N ASP A 79 15.22 12.94 -12.62
CA ASP A 79 16.65 13.31 -12.52
C ASP A 79 16.83 14.56 -11.62
N THR A 80 18.08 14.99 -11.44
CA THR A 80 18.44 16.21 -10.69
C THR A 80 17.92 17.50 -11.33
N GLU A 81 17.52 17.47 -12.60
CA GLU A 81 16.95 18.58 -13.36
C GLU A 81 15.39 18.56 -13.34
N GLY A 82 14.79 17.51 -12.77
CA GLY A 82 13.35 17.32 -12.67
C GLY A 82 12.69 16.61 -13.87
N ASN A 83 13.45 16.10 -14.83
CA ASN A 83 12.92 15.36 -15.97
C ASN A 83 12.51 13.93 -15.54
N PRO A 84 11.43 13.38 -16.12
CA PRO A 84 10.99 12.03 -15.80
C PRO A 84 11.95 10.98 -16.38
N VAL A 85 12.23 9.94 -15.60
CA VAL A 85 13.09 8.82 -16.01
C VAL A 85 12.23 7.62 -16.41
N ALA A 86 12.38 7.18 -17.66
CA ALA A 86 11.62 6.05 -18.23
C ALA A 86 12.44 4.75 -18.23
N GLY A 87 11.77 3.62 -18.48
CA GLY A 87 12.43 2.31 -18.64
C GLY A 87 12.89 1.66 -17.33
N LEU A 88 12.29 2.06 -16.20
CA LEU A 88 12.55 1.44 -14.90
C LEU A 88 11.60 0.26 -14.70
N ASP A 89 12.17 -0.93 -14.55
CA ASP A 89 11.46 -2.16 -14.24
C ASP A 89 11.57 -2.50 -12.75
N ALA A 90 10.74 -3.44 -12.28
CA ALA A 90 10.69 -3.84 -10.88
C ALA A 90 12.02 -4.35 -10.31
N ASP A 91 12.92 -4.85 -11.15
CA ASP A 91 14.26 -5.32 -10.75
C ASP A 91 15.22 -4.16 -10.39
N LYS A 92 14.89 -2.92 -10.80
CA LYS A 92 15.68 -1.71 -10.53
C LYS A 92 15.37 -1.06 -9.18
N PHE A 93 14.38 -1.59 -8.46
CA PHE A 93 14.00 -1.07 -7.15
C PHE A 93 14.40 -2.06 -6.05
N THR A 94 15.02 -1.53 -5.01
CA THR A 94 15.31 -2.25 -3.77
C THR A 94 14.46 -1.63 -2.67
N ILE A 95 13.69 -2.46 -1.99
CA ILE A 95 12.85 -2.01 -0.88
C ILE A 95 13.59 -2.32 0.41
N TYR A 96 13.66 -1.32 1.27
CA TYR A 96 14.24 -1.45 2.59
C TYR A 96 13.13 -1.27 3.64
N GLU A 97 13.20 -2.03 4.72
CA GLU A 97 12.35 -1.88 5.90
C GLU A 97 13.20 -1.69 7.14
N GLN A 98 12.71 -0.92 8.10
CA GLN A 98 13.33 -0.82 9.42
C GLN A 98 12.45 -1.58 10.41
N GLY A 99 12.97 -2.68 10.93
CA GLY A 99 12.34 -3.41 12.04
C GLY A 99 12.44 -2.62 13.35
N ARG A 100 11.60 -3.00 14.33
CA ARG A 100 11.54 -2.32 15.65
C ARG A 100 12.87 -2.29 16.41
N ASN A 101 13.72 -3.28 16.17
CA ASN A 101 15.00 -3.45 16.86
C ASN A 101 16.18 -3.17 15.92
N ASP A 102 15.93 -2.66 14.72
CA ASP A 102 16.96 -2.44 13.72
C ASP A 102 17.54 -1.03 13.87
N GLU A 103 18.86 -0.95 13.97
CA GLU A 103 19.58 0.31 14.05
C GLU A 103 19.49 1.12 12.73
N CYS A 104 19.35 0.42 11.59
CA CYS A 104 19.18 1.00 10.26
C CYS A 104 18.25 0.12 9.40
N PHE A 105 17.83 0.62 8.24
CA PHE A 105 16.99 -0.11 7.30
C PHE A 105 17.70 -1.34 6.70
N ASN A 106 16.97 -2.45 6.62
CA ASN A 106 17.40 -3.71 6.03
C ASN A 106 16.67 -3.97 4.71
N THR A 107 17.33 -4.60 3.74
CA THR A 107 16.68 -4.98 2.48
C THR A 107 15.60 -6.03 2.74
N ILE A 108 14.39 -5.79 2.27
CA ILE A 108 13.33 -6.80 2.32
C ILE A 108 13.71 -7.94 1.37
N SER A 109 13.57 -9.18 1.84
CA SER A 109 13.79 -10.36 1.00
C SER A 109 12.81 -10.37 -0.19
N LYS A 110 13.34 -10.58 -1.39
CA LYS A 110 12.53 -10.79 -2.61
C LYS A 110 11.66 -12.05 -2.54
N SER A 111 11.98 -12.97 -1.61
CA SER A 111 11.18 -14.17 -1.35
C SER A 111 10.04 -13.91 -0.35
N GLU A 112 10.19 -12.91 0.52
CA GLU A 112 9.21 -12.55 1.56
C GLU A 112 8.25 -11.45 1.09
N SER A 113 8.65 -10.69 0.06
CA SER A 113 7.83 -9.66 -0.56
C SER A 113 7.57 -9.94 -2.03
N PHE A 114 6.30 -10.08 -2.40
CA PHE A 114 5.89 -10.10 -3.80
C PHE A 114 5.71 -8.66 -4.30
N ALA A 115 6.79 -8.08 -4.82
CA ALA A 115 6.75 -6.74 -5.41
C ALA A 115 6.28 -6.81 -6.87
N ARG A 116 5.21 -6.06 -7.20
CA ARG A 116 4.76 -5.86 -8.57
C ARG A 116 4.64 -4.36 -8.84
N ILE A 117 5.42 -3.87 -9.79
CA ILE A 117 5.17 -2.55 -10.37
C ILE A 117 4.02 -2.70 -11.36
N SER A 118 2.92 -2.04 -11.06
CA SER A 118 1.88 -1.78 -12.05
C SER A 118 2.13 -0.40 -12.60
N SER A 119 2.27 -0.27 -13.92
CA SER A 119 2.03 1.04 -14.54
C SER A 119 0.65 1.53 -14.09
N ASN A 120 0.49 2.84 -13.89
CA ASN A 120 -0.83 3.41 -13.68
C ASN A 120 -1.77 2.85 -14.76
N ALA A 121 -2.92 2.32 -14.33
CA ALA A 121 -3.93 1.90 -15.29
C ALA A 121 -4.21 3.10 -16.19
N GLN A 122 -4.07 2.92 -17.51
CA GLN A 122 -4.32 4.00 -18.45
C GLN A 122 -5.78 4.43 -18.27
N ILE A 123 -5.98 5.63 -17.72
CA ILE A 123 -7.32 6.21 -17.55
C ILE A 123 -7.77 6.63 -18.96
N PHE A 124 -8.57 5.79 -19.61
CA PHE A 124 -9.17 6.12 -20.88
C PHE A 124 -10.42 6.97 -20.65
N ASN A 125 -10.41 8.19 -21.15
CA ASN A 125 -11.61 9.03 -21.21
C ASN A 125 -12.41 8.63 -22.46
N THR A 126 -13.56 8.00 -22.27
CA THR A 126 -14.47 7.65 -23.36
C THR A 126 -15.63 8.64 -23.44
N ASN A 127 -15.77 9.33 -24.56
CA ASN A 127 -16.91 10.20 -24.85
C ASN A 127 -17.89 9.48 -25.78
N THR A 128 -19.13 9.30 -25.34
CA THR A 128 -20.18 8.65 -26.13
C THR A 128 -21.27 9.67 -26.45
N ILE A 129 -21.61 9.82 -27.74
CA ILE A 129 -22.69 10.71 -28.20
C ILE A 129 -23.84 9.83 -28.69
N LEU A 130 -25.00 9.94 -28.04
CA LEU A 130 -26.25 9.32 -28.48
C LEU A 130 -27.03 10.33 -29.32
N VAL A 131 -27.24 10.03 -30.60
CA VAL A 131 -28.05 10.84 -31.52
C VAL A 131 -29.33 10.09 -31.83
N LEU A 132 -30.48 10.72 -31.58
CA LEU A 132 -31.80 10.12 -31.79
C LEU A 132 -32.48 10.80 -32.99
N ASP A 133 -33.02 9.99 -33.91
CA ASP A 133 -33.90 10.49 -34.95
C ASP A 133 -35.32 10.67 -34.38
N LEU A 134 -35.81 11.90 -34.41
CA LEU A 134 -37.13 12.30 -33.94
C LEU A 134 -38.02 12.75 -35.11
N SER A 135 -37.78 12.23 -36.31
CA SER A 135 -38.64 12.46 -37.47
C SER A 135 -40.06 11.92 -37.24
N ASN A 136 -41.05 12.51 -37.91
CA ASN A 136 -42.47 12.20 -37.70
C ASN A 136 -42.82 10.72 -37.98
N SER A 137 -42.15 10.09 -38.95
CA SER A 137 -42.27 8.66 -39.24
C SER A 137 -41.81 7.79 -38.07
N VAL A 138 -40.75 8.20 -37.35
CA VAL A 138 -40.24 7.47 -36.19
C VAL A 138 -41.14 7.69 -34.96
N LEU A 139 -41.55 8.93 -34.71
CA LEU A 139 -42.43 9.26 -33.58
C LEU A 139 -43.79 8.58 -33.64
N SER A 140 -44.30 8.31 -34.85
CA SER A 140 -45.63 7.71 -35.05
C SER A 140 -45.63 6.18 -35.03
N SER A 141 -44.48 5.53 -35.26
CA SER A 141 -44.43 4.08 -35.48
C SER A 141 -43.43 3.32 -34.60
N SER A 142 -42.47 4.02 -33.96
CA SER A 142 -41.36 3.35 -33.25
C SER A 142 -40.87 4.12 -32.02
N LEU A 143 -41.68 5.02 -31.47
CA LEU A 143 -41.30 5.86 -30.34
C LEU A 143 -41.02 5.02 -29.07
N ASP A 144 -41.85 4.02 -28.81
CA ASP A 144 -41.72 3.17 -27.62
C ASP A 144 -40.48 2.26 -27.71
N GLU A 145 -40.20 1.73 -28.89
CA GLU A 145 -38.99 0.98 -29.19
C GLU A 145 -37.74 1.85 -29.07
N LEU A 146 -37.78 3.08 -29.62
CA LEU A 146 -36.68 4.03 -29.54
C LEU A 146 -36.36 4.40 -28.08
N LYS A 147 -37.39 4.64 -27.28
CA LYS A 147 -37.25 4.94 -25.84
C LYS A 147 -36.64 3.75 -25.09
N THR A 148 -37.14 2.55 -25.33
CA THR A 148 -36.66 1.32 -24.69
C THR A 148 -35.19 1.05 -25.06
N ALA A 149 -34.84 1.16 -26.34
CA ALA A 149 -33.47 0.96 -26.81
C ALA A 149 -32.50 2.02 -26.24
N SER A 150 -32.92 3.28 -26.19
CA SER A 150 -32.10 4.38 -25.66
C SER A 150 -31.80 4.21 -24.16
N VAL A 151 -32.80 3.84 -23.37
CA VAL A 151 -32.62 3.56 -21.93
C VAL A 151 -31.73 2.35 -21.72
N SER A 152 -31.93 1.28 -22.49
CA SER A 152 -31.08 0.09 -22.44
C SER A 152 -29.62 0.41 -22.78
N PHE A 153 -29.38 1.23 -23.81
CA PHE A 153 -28.04 1.67 -24.18
C PHE A 153 -27.37 2.44 -23.04
N ILE A 154 -28.05 3.43 -22.45
CA ILE A 154 -27.50 4.21 -21.33
C ILE A 154 -27.15 3.30 -20.16
N ASN A 155 -28.06 2.39 -19.77
CA ASN A 155 -27.86 1.52 -18.62
C ASN A 155 -26.72 0.51 -18.81
N ASN A 156 -26.45 0.08 -20.05
CA ASN A 156 -25.40 -0.90 -20.33
C ASN A 156 -24.03 -0.28 -20.64
N VAL A 157 -24.00 0.95 -21.16
CA VAL A 157 -22.78 1.57 -21.68
C VAL A 157 -22.23 2.64 -20.72
N MET A 158 -23.09 3.31 -19.96
CA MET A 158 -22.65 4.33 -19.01
C MET A 158 -22.43 3.70 -17.64
N PRO A 159 -21.24 3.82 -17.03
CA PRO A 159 -20.98 3.29 -15.70
C PRO A 159 -21.89 3.98 -14.67
N MET A 160 -22.49 3.21 -13.76
CA MET A 160 -23.15 3.80 -12.60
C MET A 160 -22.08 4.38 -11.68
N ASN A 161 -22.18 5.68 -11.39
CA ASN A 161 -21.37 6.31 -10.36
C ASN A 161 -21.79 5.71 -9.00
N THR A 162 -21.00 4.77 -8.48
CA THR A 162 -21.06 4.33 -7.07
C THR A 162 -20.05 5.08 -6.24
#